data_AF-X1CX65-F1
#
_entry.id   AF-X1CX65-F1
#
_cell.length_a   1.000
_cell.length_b   1.000
_cell.length_c   1.000
_cell.angle_alpha   90.00
_cell.angle_beta   90.00
_cell.angle_gamma   90.00
#
_symmetry.space_group_name_H-M   'P 1'
#
loop_
_entity.id
_entity.type
_entity.pdbx_description
1 polymer ?
#
loop_
_entity_poly.entity_id
_entity_poly.type
_entity_poly.pdbx_seq_one_letter_code
_entity_poly.pdbx_strand_id
1 'polypeptide(L)'
;MTLRDDLVWSDGEPITAEDFVFTYEMIVDPANTVAAVNPYDRIASIETPDPQTVVMNFSEPFATWAGTLWRGLLPAHVLQPVYDAEG
;
A
#
# COMPACT_ATOMS: atom_id res chain seq x y z
N MET A 1 4.12 10.43 -4.08
CA MET A 1 3.49 10.33 -5.40
C MET A 1 2.08 10.89 -5.30
N THR A 2 1.51 11.31 -6.43
CA THR A 2 0.13 11.79 -6.51
C THR A 2 -0.67 10.82 -7.40
N LEU A 3 -1.82 10.38 -6.90
CA LEU A 3 -2.75 9.49 -7.59
C LEU A 3 -3.59 10.29 -8.59
N ARG A 4 -4.01 9.65 -9.67
CA ARG A 4 -5.03 10.22 -10.55
C ARG A 4 -6.35 10.35 -9.79
N ASP A 5 -7.15 11.32 -10.19
CA ASP A 5 -8.46 11.63 -9.59
C ASP A 5 -9.60 10.75 -10.10
N ASP A 6 -9.35 9.93 -11.12
CA ASP A 6 -10.33 9.07 -11.77
C ASP A 6 -10.09 7.57 -11.52
N LEU A 7 -9.29 7.23 -10.51
CA LEU A 7 -9.00 5.83 -10.18
C LEU A 7 -10.16 5.18 -9.43
N VAL A 8 -10.64 4.06 -9.94
CA VAL A 8 -11.67 3.23 -9.32
C VAL A 8 -11.28 1.76 -9.36
N TRP A 9 -11.65 1.04 -8.31
CA TRP A 9 -11.66 -0.41 -8.26
C TRP A 9 -12.71 -0.99 -9.21
N SER A 10 -12.64 -2.29 -9.46
CA SER A 10 -13.58 -2.96 -10.39
C SER A 10 -15.02 -3.00 -9.86
N ASP A 11 -15.24 -2.77 -8.56
CA ASP A 11 -16.55 -2.63 -7.93
C ASP A 11 -17.08 -1.18 -7.94
N GLY A 12 -16.28 -0.22 -8.42
CA GLY A 12 -16.62 1.19 -8.52
C GLY A 12 -16.18 2.05 -7.33
N GLU A 13 -15.60 1.47 -6.28
CA GLU A 13 -15.07 2.24 -5.15
C GLU A 13 -13.81 3.02 -5.58
N PRO A 14 -13.62 4.28 -5.17
CA PRO A 14 -12.42 5.03 -5.48
C PRO A 14 -11.16 4.38 -4.93
N ILE A 15 -10.08 4.34 -5.72
CA ILE A 15 -8.76 3.98 -5.19
C ILE A 15 -8.19 5.20 -4.47
N THR A 16 -7.77 5.01 -3.22
CA THR A 16 -7.22 6.11 -2.39
C THR A 16 -5.82 5.79 -1.89
N ALA A 17 -5.17 6.80 -1.31
CA ALA A 17 -3.89 6.66 -0.63
C ALA A 17 -3.92 5.62 0.51
N GLU A 18 -5.07 5.38 1.13
CA GLU A 18 -5.24 4.37 2.19
C GLU A 18 -5.06 2.94 1.68
N ASP A 19 -5.42 2.65 0.42
CA ASP A 19 -5.17 1.34 -0.19
C ASP A 19 -3.67 1.02 -0.25
N PHE A 20 -2.81 2.04 -0.38
CA PHE A 20 -1.35 1.87 -0.38
C PHE A 20 -0.82 1.57 1.02
N VAL A 21 -1.35 2.23 2.05
CA VAL A 21 -1.00 1.97 3.45
C VAL A 21 -1.40 0.55 3.80
N PHE A 22 -2.65 0.17 3.55
CA PHE A 22 -3.15 -1.17 3.82
C PHE A 22 -2.33 -2.24 3.06
N THR A 23 -2.05 -2.01 1.77
CA THR A 23 -1.23 -2.95 0.99
C THR A 23 0.17 -3.11 1.59
N TYR A 24 0.81 -2.02 2.00
CA TYR A 24 2.12 -2.07 2.65
C TYR A 24 2.06 -2.86 3.95
N GLU A 25 1.09 -2.57 4.82
CA GLU A 25 0.88 -3.26 6.09
C GLU A 25 0.69 -4.75 5.87
N MET A 26 -0.17 -5.16 4.94
CA MET A 26 -0.39 -6.58 4.63
C MET A 26 0.89 -7.29 4.16
N ILE A 27 1.78 -6.59 3.45
CA ILE A 27 3.03 -7.17 2.96
C ILE A 27 4.06 -7.32 4.08
N VAL A 28 4.18 -6.34 4.98
CA VAL A 28 5.22 -6.35 6.02
C VAL A 28 4.76 -6.99 7.34
N ASP A 29 3.46 -7.23 7.51
CA ASP A 29 2.93 -7.86 8.72
C ASP A 29 3.40 -9.33 8.82
N PRO A 30 4.09 -9.72 9.91
CA PRO A 30 4.54 -11.09 10.10
C PRO A 30 3.39 -12.12 10.28
N ALA A 31 2.16 -11.68 10.55
CA ALA A 31 0.99 -12.56 10.58
C ALA A 31 0.62 -13.08 9.18
N ASN A 32 1.01 -12.37 8.12
CA ASN A 32 0.74 -12.75 6.75
C ASN A 32 1.86 -13.63 6.18
N THR A 33 1.49 -14.79 5.62
CA THR A 33 2.44 -15.65 4.91
C THR A 33 2.66 -15.14 3.49
N VAL A 34 3.58 -14.20 3.33
CA VAL A 34 3.97 -13.64 2.03
C VAL A 34 5.21 -14.32 1.45
N ALA A 35 5.34 -14.33 0.11
CA ALA A 35 6.50 -14.93 -0.56
C ALA A 35 7.80 -14.15 -0.30
N ALA A 36 7.71 -12.83 -0.19
CA ALA A 36 8.82 -11.95 0.17
C ALA A 36 8.28 -10.60 0.65
N VAL A 37 8.92 -10.03 1.67
CA VAL A 37 8.71 -8.65 2.12
C VAL A 37 9.56 -7.65 1.33
N ASN A 38 10.64 -8.12 0.71
CA ASN A 38 11.49 -7.28 -0.12
C ASN A 38 10.78 -6.91 -1.44
N PRO A 39 10.83 -5.63 -1.89
CA PRO A 39 11.58 -4.50 -1.33
C PRO A 39 10.76 -3.54 -0.43
N TYR A 40 9.58 -3.95 0.05
CA TYR A 40 8.74 -3.12 0.92
C TYR A 40 9.38 -2.87 2.28
N ASP A 41 10.24 -3.77 2.75
CA ASP A 41 11.09 -3.62 3.94
C ASP A 41 12.05 -2.41 3.91
N ARG A 42 12.21 -1.75 2.75
CA ARG A 42 13.02 -0.52 2.61
C ARG A 42 12.23 0.76 2.87
N ILE A 43 10.90 0.67 3.01
CA ILE A 43 10.03 1.79 3.36
C ILE A 43 10.13 2.00 4.88
N ALA A 44 10.53 3.19 5.30
CA ALA A 44 10.59 3.58 6.70
C ALA A 44 9.24 4.10 7.22
N SER A 45 8.50 4.83 6.38
CA SER A 45 7.12 5.25 6.67
C SER A 45 6.36 5.58 5.40
N ILE A 46 5.03 5.52 5.51
CA ILE A 46 4.07 6.02 4.51
C ILE A 46 3.15 7.02 5.20
N GLU A 47 2.93 8.17 4.58
CA GLU A 47 2.00 9.20 5.04
C GLU A 47 1.00 9.52 3.93
N THR A 48 -0.26 9.75 4.32
CA THR A 48 -1.40 9.99 3.42
C THR A 48 -2.07 11.32 3.79
N PRO A 49 -1.46 12.49 3.48
CA PRO A 49 -2.01 13.78 3.91
C PRO A 49 -3.40 14.09 3.32
N ASP A 50 -3.74 13.43 2.21
CA ASP A 50 -5.05 13.46 1.56
C ASP A 50 -5.29 12.16 0.77
N PRO A 51 -6.52 11.88 0.29
CA PRO A 51 -6.84 10.64 -0.40
C PRO A 51 -6.07 10.39 -1.70
N GLN A 52 -5.37 11.38 -2.27
CA GLN A 52 -4.66 11.28 -3.54
C GLN A 52 -3.15 11.42 -3.40
N THR A 53 -2.62 11.58 -2.19
CA THR A 53 -1.19 11.80 -1.97
C THR A 53 -0.62 10.68 -1.11
N VAL A 54 0.39 9.98 -1.63
CA VAL A 54 1.14 8.95 -0.90
C VAL A 54 2.58 9.44 -0.75
N VAL A 55 3.00 9.78 0.46
CA VAL A 55 4.38 10.17 0.76
C VAL A 55 5.10 8.95 1.33
N MET A 56 6.16 8.48 0.66
CA MET A 56 6.98 7.36 1.13
C MET A 56 8.34 7.90 1.57
N ASN A 57 8.73 7.57 2.79
CA ASN A 57 10.07 7.79 3.28
C ASN A 57 10.81 6.45 3.25
N PHE A 58 12.00 6.42 2.65
CA PHE A 58 12.83 5.22 2.59
C PHE A 58 13.96 5.30 3.63
N SER A 59 14.35 4.16 4.19
CA SER A 59 15.45 4.09 5.16
C SER A 59 16.82 4.41 4.54
N GLU A 60 16.95 4.22 3.23
CA GLU A 60 18.16 4.49 2.44
C GLU A 60 17.78 4.96 1.02
N PRO A 61 18.71 5.57 0.26
CA PRO A 61 18.48 5.88 -1.15
C PRO A 61 18.05 4.65 -1.96
N PHE A 62 16.88 4.73 -2.59
CA PHE A 62 16.29 3.63 -3.35
C PHE A 62 15.85 4.07 -4.75
N ALA A 63 16.78 4.24 -5.68
CA ALA A 63 16.48 4.81 -7.00
C ALA A 63 15.47 4.01 -7.85
N THR A 64 15.36 2.70 -7.62
CA THR A 64 14.50 1.80 -8.41
C THR A 64 13.10 1.58 -7.80
N TRP A 65 12.73 2.34 -6.76
CA TRP A 65 11.47 2.15 -6.03
C TRP A 65 10.24 2.11 -6.96
N ALA A 66 10.18 3.01 -7.95
CA ALA A 66 9.00 3.18 -8.80
C ALA A 66 8.71 1.99 -9.73
N GLY A 67 9.72 1.18 -10.07
CA GLY A 67 9.56 -0.02 -10.91
C GLY A 67 9.47 -1.33 -10.14
N THR A 68 9.64 -1.29 -8.81
CA THR A 68 9.75 -2.47 -7.96
C THR A 68 8.64 -2.57 -6.93
N LEU A 69 8.16 -1.45 -6.41
CA LEU A 69 7.01 -1.37 -5.52
C LEU A 69 5.68 -1.35 -6.30
N TRP A 70 4.59 -1.59 -5.60
CA TRP A 70 3.21 -1.36 -6.07
C TRP A 70 2.82 -2.18 -7.32
N ARG A 71 3.40 -3.38 -7.47
CA ARG A 71 3.01 -4.33 -8.54
C ARG A 71 1.61 -4.91 -8.37
N GLY A 72 1.09 -4.84 -7.16
CA GLY A 72 -0.30 -5.11 -6.81
C GLY A 72 -0.73 -4.12 -5.74
N LEU A 73 -2.01 -3.83 -5.72
CA LEU A 73 -2.66 -3.03 -4.70
C LEU A 73 -3.83 -3.86 -4.16
N LEU A 74 -4.10 -3.73 -2.88
CA LEU A 74 -5.18 -4.42 -2.18
C LEU A 74 -6.30 -3.41 -1.86
N PRO A 75 -7.58 -3.78 -2.07
CA PRO A 75 -8.71 -2.93 -1.71
C PRO A 75 -8.93 -2.95 -0.20
N ALA A 76 -8.53 -1.87 0.49
CA ALA A 76 -8.64 -1.76 1.94
C ALA A 76 -10.11 -1.92 2.39
N HIS A 77 -11.05 -1.30 1.67
CA HIS A 77 -12.48 -1.33 1.99
C HIS A 77 -13.10 -2.74 2.00
N VAL A 78 -12.50 -3.70 1.28
CA VAL A 78 -12.96 -5.10 1.24
C VAL A 78 -12.21 -5.96 2.25
N LEU A 79 -10.88 -5.82 2.33
CA LEU A 79 -10.03 -6.76 3.04
C LEU A 79 -9.73 -6.35 4.47
N GLN A 80 -9.68 -5.06 4.79
CA GLN A 80 -9.39 -4.60 6.14
C GLN A 80 -10.43 -5.09 7.16
N PRO A 81 -11.75 -5.05 6.90
CA PRO A 81 -12.73 -5.57 7.87
C PRO A 81 -12.58 -7.08 8.12
N VAL A 82 -12.11 -7.84 7.13
CA VAL A 82 -11.86 -9.27 7.27
C VAL A 82 -10.59 -9.50 8.09
N TYR A 83 -9.53 -8.75 7.80
CA TYR A 83 -8.27 -8.81 8.53
C TYR A 83 -8.45 -8.47 10.01
N ASP A 84 -9.15 -7.38 10.31
CA ASP A 84 -9.39 -6.93 11.69
C ASP A 84 -10.24 -7.93 12.51
N ALA A 85 -11.07 -8.74 11.83
CA ALA A 85 -11.92 -9.73 12.47
C ALA A 85 -11.24 -11.08 12.72
N GLU A 86 -10.24 -11.43 11.91
CA GLU A 86 -9.59 -12.75 11.90
C GLU A 86 -8.13 -12.73 12.40
N GLY A 87 -7.57 -11.53 12.66
CA GLY A 87 -6.21 -11.30 13.16
C GLY A 87 -5.95 -11.75 14.60
#